data_AF-A0AAV4FI37-F1
#
_entry.id   AF-A0AAV4FI37-F1
#
_cell.length_a   1.000
_cell.length_b   1.000
_cell.length_c   1.000
_cell.angle_alpha   90.00
_cell.angle_beta   90.00
_cell.angle_gamma   90.00
#
_symmetry.space_group_name_H-M   'P 1'
#
loop_
_entity.id
_entity.type
_entity.pdbx_description
1 polymer ?
#
loop_
_entity_poly.entity_id
_entity_poly.type
_entity_poly.pdbx_seq_one_letter_code
_entity_poly.pdbx_strand_id
1 'polypeptide(L)'
;MFNRLVNLQINTERRIQVFENKCLRKLLRISYKVHVTNESVRELVVAYVGPQEPLLATVKRRKLAWFGHVTRHDSLSKTILQGTVEGKRRRGRQKKAWCDNIKE
;
A
#
# COMPACT_ATOMS: atom_id res chain seq x y z
N MET A 1 4.59 17.23 17.34
CA MET A 1 3.43 16.31 17.15
C MET A 1 3.08 16.01 15.68
N PHE A 2 3.66 16.69 14.67
CA PHE A 2 3.34 16.47 13.25
C PHE A 2 3.83 15.13 12.66
N ASN A 3 4.87 14.53 13.23
CA ASN A 3 5.49 13.32 12.67
C ASN A 3 4.64 12.03 12.75
N ARG A 4 3.55 11.97 13.53
CA ARG A 4 2.78 10.71 13.66
C ARG A 4 1.84 10.40 12.48
N LEU A 5 1.42 11.41 11.72
CA LEU A 5 0.39 11.25 10.68
C LEU A 5 0.96 10.85 9.31
N VAL A 6 2.17 11.29 8.98
CA VAL A 6 2.89 10.87 7.76
C VAL A 6 3.43 9.43 7.92
N ASN A 7 3.81 9.05 9.15
CA ASN A 7 4.40 7.74 9.43
C ASN A 7 3.47 6.53 9.25
N LEU A 8 2.14 6.67 9.38
CA LEU A 8 1.24 5.52 9.34
C LEU A 8 1.17 4.84 7.96
N GLN A 9 1.23 5.62 6.87
CA GLN A 9 1.19 5.10 5.50
C GLN A 9 2.54 4.59 5.04
N ILE A 10 3.63 5.31 5.34
CA ILE A 10 5.01 4.82 5.12
C ILE A 10 5.20 3.47 5.79
N ASN A 11 4.68 3.30 7.01
CA ASN A 11 4.70 2.01 7.70
C ASN A 11 3.90 0.93 6.95
N THR A 12 2.77 1.27 6.33
CA THR A 12 1.96 0.30 5.59
C THR A 12 2.65 -0.11 4.28
N GLU A 13 3.20 0.84 3.51
CA GLU A 13 3.96 0.54 2.29
C GLU A 13 5.20 -0.30 2.61
N ARG A 14 5.94 0.08 3.65
CA ARG A 14 7.09 -0.71 4.14
C ARG A 14 6.67 -2.12 4.56
N ARG A 15 5.53 -2.29 5.24
CA ARG A 15 5.02 -3.62 5.62
C ARG A 15 4.67 -4.47 4.40
N ILE A 16 4.09 -3.87 3.35
CA ILE A 16 3.81 -4.56 2.08
C ILE A 16 5.11 -5.00 1.41
N GLN A 17 6.12 -4.14 1.35
CA GLN A 17 7.44 -4.47 0.79
C GLN A 17 8.15 -5.57 1.60
N VAL A 18 8.12 -5.49 2.94
CA VAL A 18 8.69 -6.52 3.82
C VAL A 18 7.97 -7.85 3.63
N PHE A 19 6.64 -7.82 3.53
CA PHE A 19 5.83 -9.02 3.26
C PHE A 19 6.19 -9.63 1.91
N GLU A 20 6.24 -8.83 0.85
CA GLU A 20 6.65 -9.25 -0.50
C GLU A 20 8.04 -9.91 -0.45
N ASN A 21 9.05 -9.25 0.12
CA ASN A 21 10.41 -9.80 0.22
C ASN A 21 10.43 -11.12 1.01
N LYS A 22 9.62 -11.24 2.08
CA LYS A 22 9.50 -12.49 2.84
C LYS A 22 8.91 -13.61 1.99
N CYS A 23 7.89 -13.32 1.19
CA CYS A 23 7.30 -14.27 0.25
C CYS A 23 8.30 -14.70 -0.82
N LEU A 24 9.03 -13.77 -1.44
CA LEU A 24 10.03 -14.07 -2.48
C LEU A 24 11.17 -14.96 -1.93
N ARG A 25 11.68 -14.65 -0.74
CA ARG A 25 12.71 -15.49 -0.09
C ARG A 25 12.20 -16.90 0.21
N LYS A 26 10.93 -17.04 0.62
CA LYS A 26 10.31 -18.34 0.86
C LYS A 26 10.12 -19.12 -0.44
N LEU A 27 9.71 -18.44 -1.52
CA LEU A 27 9.56 -19.04 -2.85
C LEU A 27 10.89 -19.61 -3.35
N LEU A 28 11.97 -18.85 -3.23
CA LEU A 28 13.33 -19.27 -3.63
C LEU A 28 14.05 -20.13 -2.57
N ARG A 29 13.39 -20.46 -1.45
CA ARG A 29 13.95 -21.25 -0.33
C ARG A 29 15.26 -20.66 0.24
N ILE A 30 15.42 -19.34 0.22
CA ILE A 30 16.61 -18.65 0.72
C ILE A 30 16.58 -18.58 2.25
N SER A 31 17.58 -19.20 2.89
CA SER A 31 17.77 -19.12 4.34
C SER A 31 18.19 -17.71 4.78
N TYR A 32 17.76 -17.29 5.97
CA TYR A 32 18.15 -16.00 6.54
C TYR A 32 19.66 -15.93 6.84
N LYS A 33 20.32 -17.07 7.06
CA LYS A 33 21.77 -17.17 7.38
C LYS A 33 22.68 -16.75 6.22
N VAL A 34 22.17 -16.77 4.99
CA VAL A 34 22.95 -16.48 3.78
C VAL A 34 23.10 -14.97 3.55
N HIS A 35 22.41 -14.12 4.32
CA HIS A 35 22.54 -12.66 4.27
C HIS A 35 22.42 -12.03 2.86
N VAL A 36 21.62 -12.63 1.97
CA VAL A 36 21.37 -12.11 0.62
C VAL A 36 20.59 -10.79 0.68
N THR A 37 20.98 -9.79 -0.11
CA THR A 37 20.28 -8.50 -0.21
C THR A 37 18.88 -8.65 -0.82
N ASN A 38 17.99 -7.69 -0.57
CA ASN A 38 16.64 -7.73 -1.15
C ASN A 38 16.65 -7.52 -2.68
N GLU A 39 17.64 -6.81 -3.20
CA GLU A 39 17.84 -6.56 -4.62
C GLU A 39 18.20 -7.85 -5.35
N SER A 40 19.21 -8.58 -4.86
CA SER A 40 19.60 -9.88 -5.44
C SER A 40 18.47 -10.91 -5.37
N VAL A 41 17.65 -10.90 -4.31
CA VAL A 41 16.45 -11.76 -4.27
C VAL A 41 15.49 -11.42 -5.42
N ARG A 42 15.28 -10.14 -5.74
CA ARG A 42 14.39 -9.72 -6.83
C ARG A 42 14.98 -10.08 -8.19
N GLU A 43 16.28 -9.90 -8.39
CA GLU A 43 16.99 -10.29 -9.62
C GLU A 43 16.86 -11.80 -9.88
N LEU A 44 17.03 -12.63 -8.84
CA LEU A 44 16.84 -14.08 -8.95
C LEU A 44 15.40 -14.42 -9.34
N VAL A 45 14.40 -13.77 -8.74
CA VAL A 45 13.00 -13.99 -9.12
C VAL A 45 12.77 -13.64 -10.59
N VAL A 46 13.32 -12.52 -11.06
CA VAL A 46 13.21 -12.12 -12.48
C VAL A 46 13.89 -13.14 -13.39
N ALA A 47 15.05 -13.67 -13.00
CA ALA A 47 15.77 -14.68 -13.78
C ALA A 47 15.01 -16.02 -13.89
N TYR A 48 14.37 -16.48 -12.80
CA TYR A 48 13.69 -17.79 -12.78
C TYR A 48 12.21 -17.74 -13.22
N VAL A 49 11.50 -16.66 -12.91
CA VAL A 49 10.03 -16.54 -13.11
C VAL A 49 9.69 -15.52 -14.19
N GLY A 50 10.64 -14.66 -14.57
CA GLY A 50 10.42 -13.54 -15.48
C GLY A 50 10.04 -12.24 -14.76
N PRO A 51 9.94 -11.12 -15.48
CA PRO A 51 9.63 -9.82 -14.90
C PRO A 51 8.25 -9.80 -14.25
N GLN A 52 8.19 -9.34 -13.01
CA GLN A 52 6.94 -9.20 -12.25
C GLN A 52 6.77 -7.78 -11.76
N GLU A 53 5.53 -7.32 -11.73
CA GLU A 53 5.20 -6.04 -11.10
C GLU A 53 5.27 -6.17 -9.57
N PRO A 54 5.92 -5.22 -8.86
CA PRO A 54 5.91 -5.20 -7.40
C PRO A 54 4.49 -5.17 -6.82
N LEU A 55 4.28 -5.88 -5.73
CA LEU A 55 3.00 -5.97 -5.04
C LEU A 55 2.46 -4.59 -4.65
N LEU A 56 3.35 -3.70 -4.19
CA LEU A 56 2.97 -2.33 -3.82
C LEU A 56 2.40 -1.56 -5.02
N ALA A 57 2.99 -1.71 -6.21
CA ALA A 57 2.51 -1.06 -7.43
C ALA A 57 1.13 -1.60 -7.83
N THR A 58 0.94 -2.93 -7.76
CA THR A 58 -0.37 -3.55 -7.99
C THR A 58 -1.44 -3.03 -7.03
N VAL A 59 -1.11 -2.92 -5.73
CA VAL A 59 -2.04 -2.37 -4.72
C VAL A 59 -2.39 -0.92 -5.02
N LYS A 60 -1.41 -0.07 -5.34
CA LYS A 60 -1.63 1.33 -5.72
C LYS A 60 -2.53 1.44 -6.95
N ARG A 61 -2.25 0.68 -8.02
CA ARG A 61 -3.07 0.65 -9.23
C ARG A 61 -4.50 0.24 -8.93
N ARG A 62 -4.71 -0.87 -8.21
CA ARG A 62 -6.06 -1.36 -7.88
C ARG A 62 -6.83 -0.36 -7.04
N LYS A 63 -6.15 0.29 -6.10
CA LYS A 63 -6.74 1.34 -5.27
C LYS A 63 -7.23 2.53 -6.12
N LEU A 64 -6.41 2.99 -7.07
CA LEU A 64 -6.80 4.07 -7.98
C LEU A 64 -7.92 3.66 -8.94
N ALA A 65 -7.89 2.43 -9.45
CA ALA A 65 -8.96 1.90 -10.29
C ALA A 65 -10.30 1.88 -9.52
N TRP A 66 -10.29 1.41 -8.28
CA TRP A 66 -11.47 1.44 -7.41
C TRP A 66 -11.93 2.86 -7.11
N PHE A 67 -11.01 3.80 -6.85
CA PHE A 67 -11.37 5.20 -6.67
C PHE A 67 -12.12 5.74 -7.89
N GLY A 68 -11.55 5.57 -9.08
CA GLY A 68 -12.16 6.02 -10.32
C GLY A 68 -13.51 5.36 -10.58
N HIS A 69 -13.68 4.10 -10.19
CA HIS A 69 -14.97 3.42 -10.29
C HIS A 69 -16.02 4.08 -9.37
N VAL A 70 -15.67 4.30 -8.09
CA VAL A 70 -16.56 4.91 -7.11
C VAL A 70 -16.90 6.36 -7.44
N THR A 71 -15.95 7.15 -7.97
CA THR A 71 -16.21 8.56 -8.28
C THR A 71 -17.14 8.77 -9.47
N ARG A 72 -17.12 7.85 -10.45
CA ARG A 72 -17.96 7.93 -11.66
C ARG A 72 -19.41 7.53 -11.42
N HIS A 73 -19.67 6.61 -10.48
CA HIS A 73 -21.03 6.15 -10.18
C HIS A 73 -21.64 6.94 -9.02
N ASP A 74 -22.88 7.40 -9.17
CA ASP A 74 -23.61 8.02 -8.06
C ASP A 74 -24.15 6.91 -7.14
N SER A 75 -23.39 6.63 -6.08
CA SER A 75 -23.68 5.55 -5.13
C SER A 75 -23.43 6.03 -3.71
N LEU A 76 -24.00 5.33 -2.72
CA LEU A 76 -23.72 5.60 -1.31
C LEU A 76 -22.21 5.59 -1.02
N SER A 77 -21.44 4.75 -1.70
CA SER A 77 -19.99 4.70 -1.58
C SER A 77 -19.33 6.03 -1.98
N LYS A 78 -19.83 6.70 -3.02
CA LYS A 78 -19.36 8.04 -3.43
C LYS A 78 -19.71 9.08 -2.38
N THR A 79 -20.94 9.06 -1.86
CA THR A 79 -21.37 9.96 -0.78
C THR A 79 -20.54 9.78 0.48
N ILE A 80 -20.24 8.55 0.89
CA ILE A 80 -19.37 8.26 2.04
C ILE A 80 -17.93 8.73 1.78
N LEU A 81 -17.44 8.54 0.55
CA LEU A 81 -16.07 8.86 0.18
C LEU A 81 -15.81 10.36 0.08
N GLN A 82 -16.75 11.10 -0.51
CA GLN A 82 -16.68 12.54 -0.72
C GLN A 82 -17.33 13.35 0.41
N GLY A 83 -18.18 12.72 1.21
CA GLY A 83 -18.95 13.36 2.26
C GLY A 83 -18.05 14.00 3.31
N THR A 84 -17.99 15.32 3.29
CA THR A 84 -17.48 16.12 4.39
C THR A 84 -18.59 16.32 5.39
N VAL A 85 -18.51 15.63 6.53
CA VAL A 85 -19.41 15.91 7.66
C VAL A 85 -18.93 17.19 8.33
N GLU A 86 -19.83 18.16 8.48
CA GLU A 86 -19.56 19.39 9.21
C GLU A 86 -19.25 19.09 10.68
N GLY A 87 -18.25 19.79 11.23
CA GLY A 87 -17.82 19.63 12.62
C GLY A 87 -16.42 19.01 12.80
N LYS A 88 -15.95 18.99 14.06
CA LYS A 88 -14.62 18.48 14.40
C LYS A 88 -14.66 16.97 14.65
N ARG A 89 -13.70 16.23 14.08
CA ARG A 89 -13.52 14.80 14.39
C ARG A 89 -13.17 14.63 15.88
N ARG A 90 -13.80 13.65 16.54
CA ARG A 90 -13.51 13.28 17.95
C ARG A 90 -12.03 12.92 18.13
N ARG A 91 -11.46 13.29 19.28
CA ARG A 91 -10.09 12.88 19.67
C ARG A 91 -9.96 11.35 19.59
N GLY A 92 -8.88 10.88 18.97
CA GLY A 92 -8.60 9.45 18.75
C GLY A 92 -9.08 8.92 17.39
N ARG A 93 -10.03 9.57 16.72
CA ARG A 93 -10.44 9.18 15.36
C ARG A 93 -9.36 9.57 14.35
N GLN A 94 -9.12 8.70 13.37
CA GLN A 94 -8.15 8.98 12.30
C GLN A 94 -8.49 10.29 11.59
N LYS A 95 -7.48 11.16 11.47
CA LYS A 95 -7.64 12.50 10.86
C LYS A 95 -7.63 12.45 9.33
N LYS A 96 -6.81 11.57 8.75
CA LYS A 96 -6.72 11.38 7.30
C LYS A 96 -7.98 10.69 6.79
N ALA A 97 -8.65 11.32 5.84
CA ALA A 97 -9.70 10.70 5.05
C ALA A 97 -9.09 9.76 4.00
N TRP A 98 -9.92 8.90 3.41
CA TRP A 98 -9.45 8.00 2.36
C TRP A 98 -9.00 8.76 1.11
N CYS A 99 -9.66 9.88 0.78
CA CYS A 99 -9.27 10.80 -0.30
C CYS A 99 -7.88 11.41 -0.11
N ASP A 100 -7.46 11.66 1.14
CA ASP A 100 -6.11 12.16 1.44
C ASP A 100 -5.04 11.13 1.07
N ASN A 101 -5.41 9.84 1.00
CA ASN A 101 -4.51 8.75 0.65
C ASN A 101 -4.35 8.50 -0.86
N ILE A 102 -5.01 9.31 -1.70
CA ILE A 102 -4.94 9.22 -3.17
C ILE A 102 -4.01 10.27 -3.76
N LYS A 103 -3.94 11.43 -3.10
CA LYS A 103 -3.20 12.62 -3.56
C LYS A 103 -1.72 12.59 -3.17
N GLU A 104 -1.32 11.68 -2.28
CA GLU A 104 0.05 11.45 -1.78
C GLU A 104 0.62 10.15 -2.37
#